data_AF-A0AAF0QZ01-F1
#
_entry.id   AF-A0AAF0QZ01-F1
#
_cell.length_a   1.000
_cell.length_b   1.000
_cell.length_c   1.000
_cell.angle_alpha   90.00
_cell.angle_beta   90.00
_cell.angle_gamma   90.00
#
_symmetry.space_group_name_H-M   'P 1'
#
loop_
_entity.id
_entity.type
_entity.pdbx_description
1 polymer ?
#
loop_
_entity_poly.entity_id
_entity_poly.type
_entity_poly.pdbx_seq_one_letter_code
_entity_poly.pdbx_strand_id
1 'polypeptide(L)'
;MQSWSPIPVGKYAKRVGARAPVFLVAVLEYLETEVFELAGLAARNDKKTRIIPRLIQLAIRFDAKLCQFLRDMMISNGGVIPNIHNIFLPKRRIALQRPPLLLVRRGRRIRLIIPSLVSRCSPSR
;
A
#
# COMPACT_ATOMS: atom_id res chain seq x y z
N MET A 1 -41.99 8.66 -25.39
CA MET A 1 -41.76 9.31 -24.07
C MET A 1 -41.11 8.27 -23.17
N GLN A 2 -39.82 8.44 -22.84
CA GLN A 2 -39.04 7.44 -22.09
C GLN A 2 -39.45 7.48 -20.61
N SER A 3 -39.90 6.34 -20.09
CA SER A 3 -40.35 6.18 -18.70
C SER A 3 -39.16 6.20 -17.74
N TRP A 4 -38.94 7.32 -17.06
CA TRP A 4 -38.05 7.40 -15.89
C TRP A 4 -38.80 6.85 -14.68
N SER A 5 -38.67 5.54 -14.44
CA SER A 5 -39.24 4.91 -13.25
C SER A 5 -38.21 4.93 -12.11
N PRO A 6 -38.47 5.61 -10.98
CA PRO A 6 -37.62 5.51 -9.80
C PRO A 6 -37.87 4.15 -9.13
N ILE A 7 -37.10 3.13 -9.54
CA ILE A 7 -37.07 1.72 -9.04
C ILE A 7 -38.42 0.98 -9.29
N PRO A 8 -38.49 -0.08 -10.14
CA PRO A 8 -37.67 -1.31 -9.97
C PRO A 8 -37.31 -2.13 -11.24
N VAL A 9 -36.18 -2.84 -11.22
CA VAL A 9 -36.04 -4.14 -11.93
C VAL A 9 -35.31 -5.15 -11.04
N GLY A 10 -36.05 -5.75 -10.11
CA GLY A 10 -35.61 -6.88 -9.28
C GLY A 10 -36.72 -7.34 -8.34
N LYS A 11 -36.86 -8.65 -8.13
CA LYS A 11 -37.94 -9.27 -7.33
C LYS A 11 -37.69 -9.12 -5.82
N TYR A 12 -37.53 -7.90 -5.32
CA TYR A 12 -37.24 -7.63 -3.90
C TYR A 12 -38.52 -7.54 -3.05
N ALA A 13 -39.57 -6.87 -3.55
CA ALA A 13 -40.87 -6.73 -2.87
C ALA A 13 -42.01 -6.36 -3.84
N LYS A 14 -43.26 -6.64 -3.47
CA LYS A 14 -44.46 -6.29 -4.27
C LYS A 14 -44.73 -4.79 -4.34
N ARG A 15 -44.34 -4.03 -3.30
CA ARG A 15 -44.42 -2.56 -3.22
C ARG A 15 -43.22 -2.02 -2.46
N VAL A 16 -42.70 -0.87 -2.88
CA VAL A 16 -41.60 -0.17 -2.23
C VAL A 16 -42.12 1.16 -1.69
N GLY A 17 -41.80 1.50 -0.45
CA GLY A 17 -42.24 2.77 0.16
C GLY A 17 -41.57 3.97 -0.50
N ALA A 18 -42.28 5.10 -0.57
CA ALA A 18 -41.82 6.31 -1.30
C ALA A 18 -40.45 6.85 -0.82
N ARG A 19 -40.08 6.64 0.45
CA ARG A 19 -38.80 7.09 1.02
C ARG A 19 -37.63 6.10 0.84
N ALA A 20 -37.93 4.84 0.50
CA ALA A 20 -36.90 3.82 0.31
C ALA A 20 -35.85 4.18 -0.76
N PRO A 21 -36.21 4.69 -1.96
CA PRO A 21 -35.20 5.10 -2.94
C PRO A 21 -34.30 6.24 -2.43
N VAL A 22 -34.87 7.19 -1.69
CA VAL A 22 -34.13 8.34 -1.15
C VAL A 22 -33.09 7.88 -0.13
N PHE A 23 -33.50 6.98 0.77
CA PHE A 23 -32.58 6.41 1.76
C PHE A 23 -31.46 5.59 1.10
N LEU A 24 -31.79 4.79 0.09
CA LEU A 24 -30.80 3.99 -0.63
C LEU A 24 -29.75 4.87 -1.32
N VAL A 25 -30.18 5.93 -2.00
CA VAL A 25 -29.26 6.88 -2.68
C VAL A 25 -28.34 7.54 -1.65
N ALA A 26 -28.86 7.98 -0.51
CA ALA A 26 -28.05 8.61 0.53
C ALA A 26 -26.95 7.69 1.07
N VAL A 27 -27.25 6.40 1.25
CA VAL A 27 -26.26 5.41 1.70
C VAL A 27 -25.21 5.14 0.62
N LEU A 28 -25.62 5.05 -0.64
CA LEU A 28 -24.69 4.86 -1.76
C LEU A 28 -23.75 6.05 -1.92
N GLU A 29 -24.27 7.28 -1.84
CA GLU A 29 -23.49 8.51 -1.91
C GLU A 29 -22.44 8.59 -0.80
N TYR A 30 -22.81 8.21 0.42
CA TYR A 30 -21.87 8.14 1.55
C TYR A 30 -20.72 7.17 1.26
N LEU A 31 -21.01 5.97 0.77
CA LEU A 31 -19.99 4.96 0.47
C LEU A 31 -19.08 5.36 -0.70
N GLU A 32 -19.65 5.93 -1.77
CA GLU A 32 -18.87 6.41 -2.91
C GLU A 32 -17.93 7.55 -2.51
N THR A 33 -18.41 8.48 -1.69
CA THR A 33 -17.61 9.60 -1.19
C THR A 33 -16.42 9.11 -0.37
N GLU A 34 -16.63 8.15 0.55
CA GLU A 34 -15.55 7.59 1.37
C GLU A 34 -14.46 6.93 0.50
N VAL A 35 -14.85 6.15 -0.50
CA VAL A 35 -13.91 5.48 -1.41
C VAL A 35 -13.14 6.51 -2.26
N PHE A 36 -13.83 7.53 -2.79
CA PHE A 36 -13.18 8.55 -3.63
C PHE A 36 -12.29 9.51 -2.86
N GLU A 37 -12.62 9.85 -1.62
CA GLU A 37 -11.77 10.67 -0.77
C GLU A 37 -10.41 9.98 -0.53
N LEU A 38 -10.44 8.71 -0.12
CA LEU A 38 -9.23 7.92 0.11
C LEU A 38 -8.47 7.62 -1.20
N ALA A 39 -9.17 7.31 -2.28
CA ALA A 39 -8.54 7.09 -3.59
C ALA A 39 -7.91 8.38 -4.15
N GLY A 40 -8.53 9.53 -3.92
CA GLY A 40 -8.01 10.85 -4.27
C GLY A 40 -6.76 11.19 -3.47
N LEU A 41 -6.75 10.91 -2.17
CA LEU A 41 -5.56 11.04 -1.33
C LEU A 41 -4.43 10.13 -1.82
N ALA A 42 -4.72 8.86 -2.12
CA ALA A 42 -3.74 7.94 -2.69
C ALA A 42 -3.19 8.43 -4.04
N ALA A 43 -4.03 8.99 -4.92
CA ALA A 43 -3.61 9.56 -6.19
C ALA A 43 -2.64 10.74 -6.00
N ARG A 44 -2.94 11.63 -5.05
CA ARG A 44 -2.09 12.78 -4.69
C ARG A 44 -0.74 12.32 -4.15
N ASN A 45 -0.71 11.31 -3.29
CA ASN A 45 0.52 10.72 -2.77
C ASN A 45 1.41 10.13 -3.87
N ASP A 46 0.78 9.50 -4.86
CA ASP A 46 1.44 8.95 -6.06
C ASP A 46 1.77 10.02 -7.12
N LYS A 47 1.48 11.30 -6.87
CA LYS A 47 1.65 12.43 -7.81
C LYS A 47 0.91 12.23 -9.13
N LYS A 48 -0.23 11.55 -9.10
CA LYS A 48 -1.10 11.31 -10.27
C LYS A 48 -2.35 12.18 -10.17
N THR A 49 -2.74 12.74 -11.31
CA THR A 49 -3.97 13.56 -11.43
C THR A 49 -5.22 12.72 -11.68
N ARG A 50 -5.04 11.47 -12.16
CA ARG A 50 -6.12 10.54 -12.50
C ARG A 50 -6.15 9.36 -11.53
N ILE A 51 -7.35 8.99 -11.08
CA ILE A 51 -7.58 7.78 -10.28
C ILE A 51 -7.49 6.55 -11.19
N ILE A 52 -6.70 5.56 -10.75
CA ILE A 52 -6.40 4.30 -11.46
C ILE A 52 -6.85 3.15 -10.55
N PRO A 53 -7.25 1.97 -11.08
CA PRO A 53 -7.67 0.83 -10.25
C PRO A 53 -6.69 0.44 -9.13
N ARG A 54 -5.37 0.60 -9.38
CA ARG A 54 -4.31 0.41 -8.38
C ARG A 54 -4.47 1.31 -7.15
N LEU A 55 -4.82 2.58 -7.35
CA LEU A 55 -4.98 3.56 -6.27
C LEU A 55 -6.22 3.28 -5.44
N ILE A 56 -7.30 2.84 -6.09
CA ILE A 56 -8.54 2.41 -5.43
C ILE A 56 -8.27 1.18 -4.55
N GLN A 57 -7.56 0.18 -5.09
CA GLN A 57 -7.19 -1.01 -4.33
C GLN A 57 -6.32 -0.67 -3.11
N LEU A 58 -5.35 0.25 -3.26
CA LEU A 58 -4.53 0.69 -2.13
C LEU A 58 -5.39 1.40 -1.08
N ALA A 59 -6.22 2.36 -1.49
CA ALA A 59 -7.11 3.08 -0.59
C ALA A 59 -8.03 2.15 0.23
N ILE A 60 -8.70 1.21 -0.43
CA ILE A 60 -9.60 0.24 0.22
C ILE A 60 -8.85 -0.67 1.20
N ARG A 61 -7.65 -1.12 0.83
CA ARG A 61 -6.90 -2.07 1.66
C ARG A 61 -6.15 -1.39 2.81
N PHE A 62 -5.93 -0.07 2.75
CA PHE A 62 -5.39 0.71 3.87
C PHE A 62 -6.45 1.11 4.90
N ASP A 63 -7.72 1.21 4.52
CA ASP A 63 -8.81 1.43 5.48
C ASP A 63 -9.39 0.11 6.01
N ALA A 64 -9.53 0.01 7.33
CA ALA A 64 -10.04 -1.18 7.99
C ALA A 64 -11.52 -1.44 7.69
N LYS A 65 -12.34 -0.39 7.58
CA LYS A 65 -13.79 -0.53 7.34
C LYS A 65 -14.06 -1.01 5.94
N LEU A 66 -13.45 -0.36 4.94
CA LEU A 66 -13.59 -0.75 3.54
C LEU A 66 -12.95 -2.11 3.26
N CYS A 67 -11.82 -2.45 3.88
CA CYS A 67 -11.21 -3.78 3.73
C CYS A 67 -12.11 -4.89 4.30
N GLN A 68 -12.83 -4.61 5.40
CA GLN A 68 -13.81 -5.54 5.95
C GLN A 68 -15.07 -5.63 5.08
N PHE A 69 -15.59 -4.50 4.59
CA PHE A 69 -16.78 -4.44 3.75
C PHE A 69 -16.56 -5.12 2.40
N LEU A 70 -15.37 -4.99 1.81
CA LEU A 70 -15.00 -5.50 0.49
C LEU A 70 -14.02 -6.69 0.58
N ARG A 71 -14.14 -7.51 1.63
CA ARG A 71 -13.21 -8.63 1.90
C ARG A 71 -13.09 -9.58 0.70
N ASP A 72 -14.23 -10.01 0.15
CA ASP A 72 -14.32 -11.01 -0.92
C ASP A 72 -14.41 -10.39 -2.32
N MET A 73 -14.33 -9.06 -2.43
CA MET A 73 -14.35 -8.35 -3.70
C MET A 73 -12.95 -8.38 -4.34
N MET A 74 -12.90 -8.74 -5.62
CA MET A 74 -11.71 -8.60 -6.45
C MET A 74 -11.81 -7.35 -7.35
N ILE A 75 -10.82 -6.45 -7.24
CA ILE A 75 -10.69 -5.28 -8.12
C ILE A 75 -9.73 -5.63 -9.25
N SER A 76 -10.24 -5.60 -10.48
CA SER A 76 -9.44 -5.79 -11.68
C SER A 76 -8.34 -4.73 -11.78
N ASN A 77 -7.13 -5.15 -12.18
CA ASN A 77 -5.95 -4.28 -12.30
C ASN A 77 -5.56 -3.54 -11.01
N GLY A 78 -6.04 -3.98 -9.84
CA GLY A 78 -5.75 -3.37 -8.54
C GLY A 78 -4.42 -3.82 -7.91
N GLY A 79 -4.00 -5.07 -8.13
CA GLY A 79 -2.82 -5.67 -7.47
C GLY A 79 -2.98 -5.83 -5.95
N VAL A 80 -1.86 -5.89 -5.22
CA VAL A 80 -1.83 -6.11 -3.75
C VAL A 80 -1.03 -5.03 -3.01
N ILE A 81 -1.28 -4.84 -1.71
CA ILE A 81 -0.42 -3.97 -0.88
C ILE A 81 1.00 -4.55 -0.89
N PRO A 82 2.04 -3.73 -1.12
CA PRO A 82 3.42 -4.19 -1.03
C PRO A 82 3.73 -4.59 0.42
N ASN A 83 3.93 -5.89 0.64
CA ASN A 83 4.33 -6.43 1.93
C ASN A 83 5.32 -7.58 1.72
N ILE A 84 6.54 -7.44 2.23
CA ILE A 84 7.61 -8.45 2.11
C ILE A 84 7.90 -8.95 3.53
N HIS A 85 7.72 -10.25 3.77
CA HIS A 85 8.00 -10.85 5.07
C HIS A 85 9.50 -10.78 5.39
N ASN A 86 9.87 -10.48 6.64
CA ASN A 86 11.25 -10.21 7.07
C ASN A 86 12.26 -11.33 6.74
N ILE A 87 11.79 -12.57 6.59
CA ILE A 87 12.58 -13.74 6.19
C ILE A 87 13.16 -13.62 4.77
N PHE A 88 12.50 -12.88 3.89
CA PHE A 88 12.95 -12.67 2.50
C PHE A 88 13.89 -11.47 2.36
N LEU A 89 13.98 -10.62 3.38
CA LEU A 89 14.90 -9.50 3.35
C LEU A 89 16.33 -9.99 3.61
N PRO A 90 17.33 -9.50 2.86
CA PRO A 90 18.72 -9.83 3.13
C PRO A 90 19.04 -9.42 4.57
N LYS A 91 19.62 -10.35 5.36
CA LYS A 91 20.16 -10.00 6.67
C LYS A 91 21.06 -8.78 6.48
N ARG A 92 20.78 -7.69 7.19
CA ARG A 92 21.66 -6.52 7.21
C ARG A 92 23.04 -7.02 7.62
N ARG A 93 23.95 -7.17 6.66
CA ARG A 93 25.36 -7.06 6.94
C ARG A 93 25.49 -5.59 7.30
N ILE A 94 25.59 -5.30 8.59
CA ILE A 94 26.22 -4.06 9.03
C ILE A 94 27.54 -4.10 8.29
N ALA A 95 27.66 -3.31 7.19
CA ALA A 95 28.94 -3.05 6.59
C ALA A 95 29.78 -2.65 7.79
N LEU A 96 30.80 -3.46 8.13
CA LEU A 96 31.75 -3.17 9.18
C LEU A 96 31.93 -1.67 9.13
N GLN A 97 31.47 -0.98 10.17
CA GLN A 97 31.79 0.42 10.34
C GLN A 97 33.27 0.46 10.03
N ARG A 98 33.66 1.12 8.93
CA ARG A 98 35.07 1.40 8.69
C ARG A 98 35.53 1.91 10.04
N PRO A 99 36.47 1.21 10.73
CA PRO A 99 36.85 1.64 12.06
C PRO A 99 37.14 3.13 11.92
N PRO A 100 36.54 4.00 12.76
CA PRO A 100 36.72 5.43 12.59
C PRO A 100 38.23 5.61 12.45
N LEU A 101 38.66 6.20 11.33
CA LEU A 101 40.05 6.55 11.13
C LEU A 101 40.33 7.59 12.21
N LEU A 102 40.65 7.11 13.41
CA LEU A 102 41.30 7.90 14.43
C LEU A 102 42.65 8.20 13.81
N LEU A 103 42.69 9.33 13.11
CA LEU A 103 43.89 10.01 12.70
C LEU A 103 44.63 10.35 14.00
N VAL A 104 45.38 9.39 14.54
CA VAL A 104 46.32 9.65 15.62
C VAL A 104 47.40 10.53 15.02
N ARG A 105 47.22 11.85 15.16
CA ARG A 105 48.27 12.84 14.94
C ARG A 105 49.33 12.63 16.02
N ARG A 106 50.26 11.71 15.80
CA ARG A 106 51.57 11.72 16.45
C ARG A 106 52.63 11.53 15.38
N GLY A 107 53.39 12.60 15.15
CA GLY A 107 54.74 12.58 14.56
C GLY A 107 54.89 11.94 13.18
N ARG A 108 55.15 12.79 12.17
CA ARG A 108 55.77 12.51 10.85
C ARG A 108 56.24 11.06 10.61
N ARG A 109 55.32 10.13 10.28
CA ARG A 109 55.54 8.93 9.45
C ARG A 109 54.22 8.18 9.25
N ILE A 110 53.67 8.26 8.05
CA ILE A 110 52.53 7.44 7.64
C ILE A 110 53.09 6.09 7.20
N ARG A 111 52.92 5.04 8.03
CA ARG A 111 52.97 3.66 7.53
C ARG A 111 51.54 3.21 7.29
N LEU A 112 51.18 3.00 6.04
CA LEU A 112 50.01 2.20 5.71
C LEU A 112 50.33 0.76 6.10
N ILE A 113 49.87 0.33 7.28
CA ILE A 113 49.82 -1.09 7.60
C ILE A 113 48.65 -1.64 6.79
N ILE A 114 48.97 -2.14 5.59
CA ILE A 114 48.07 -3.03 4.86
C ILE A 114 47.98 -4.29 5.72
N PRO A 115 46.81 -4.68 6.27
CA PRO A 115 46.67 -5.97 6.90
C PRO A 115 46.80 -7.02 5.79
N SER A 116 48.00 -7.59 5.68
CA SER A 116 48.23 -8.78 4.86
C SER A 116 47.37 -9.92 5.41
N LEU A 117 46.49 -10.43 4.56
CA LEU A 117 46.01 -11.82 4.53
C LEU A 117 45.64 -12.46 5.88
N VAL A 118 44.33 -12.49 6.17
CA VAL A 118 43.73 -13.69 6.76
C VAL A 118 42.55 -14.11 5.89
N SER A 119 42.90 -14.93 4.90
CA SER A 119 42.05 -15.98 4.37
C SER A 119 41.56 -16.85 5.53
N ARG A 120 40.24 -16.91 5.72
CA ARG A 120 39.53 -18.07 6.25
C ARG A 120 38.03 -17.90 5.98
N CYS A 121 37.63 -18.15 4.73
CA CYS A 121 36.28 -18.60 4.41
C CYS A 121 36.38 -20.10 4.20
N SER A 122 35.95 -20.88 5.20
CA SER A 122 35.63 -22.29 5.04
C SER A 122 34.10 -22.39 5.02
N PRO A 123 33.48 -22.91 3.95
CA PRO A 123 32.06 -23.27 3.98
C PRO A 123 31.95 -24.66 4.61
N SER A 124 31.37 -24.76 5.81
CA SER A 124 30.96 -26.02 6.39
C SER A 124 29.44 -26.17 6.27
N ARG A 125 29.04 -27.05 5.35
CA ARG A 125 27.79 -27.81 5.17
C ARG A 125 26.46 -27.11 5.47
#